data_AF-Q5UEM1-F1
#
_entry.id   AF-Q5UEM1-F1
#
_cell.length_a   1.000
_cell.length_b   1.000
_cell.length_c   1.000
_cell.angle_alpha   90.00
_cell.angle_beta   90.00
_cell.angle_gamma   90.00
#
_symmetry.space_group_name_H-M   'P 1'
#
loop_
_entity.id
_entity.type
_entity.pdbx_description
1 polymer ?
#
loop_
_entity_poly.entity_id
_entity_poly.type
_entity_poly.pdbx_seq_one_letter_code
_entity_poly.pdbx_strand_id
1 'polypeptide(L)'
;PLELKMIRTKGEEKWHGRISYKDYKEDIVDPAEVEKKIREAQDEMAGAGVGISDDLISLEIRSANVPDLTLIDLPGIARVAVKGQPENIGDQIKRLIRKFVTKQETINLVVVPCNVDIATTEALQMAQGEDPEGERTLGILTKPDLVDKGTEETVVDIVHNEVIHLTKGYMIVRC
;
A
#
# COMPACT_ATOMS: atom_id res chain seq x y z
N PRO A 1 8.29 4.98 -3.15
CA PRO A 1 7.41 3.77 -3.17
C PRO A 1 8.25 2.56 -2.74
N LEU A 2 7.65 1.57 -2.07
CA LEU A 2 8.35 0.36 -1.62
C LEU A 2 7.75 -0.88 -2.31
N GLU A 3 8.55 -1.56 -3.11
CA GLU A 3 8.19 -2.86 -3.69
C GLU A 3 8.72 -3.98 -2.79
N LEU A 4 7.83 -4.79 -2.25
CA LEU A 4 8.16 -6.01 -1.51
C LEU A 4 7.94 -7.22 -2.41
N LYS A 5 9.03 -7.88 -2.81
CA LYS A 5 9.03 -9.14 -3.55
C LYS A 5 9.25 -10.29 -2.58
N MET A 6 8.23 -11.10 -2.35
CA MET A 6 8.35 -12.33 -1.58
C MET A 6 8.46 -13.53 -2.52
N ILE A 7 9.49 -14.34 -2.30
CA ILE A 7 9.77 -15.54 -3.08
C ILE A 7 9.86 -16.71 -2.10
N ARG A 8 8.96 -17.67 -2.27
CA ARG A 8 8.95 -18.88 -1.46
C ARG A 8 10.09 -19.80 -1.88
N THR A 9 10.97 -20.11 -0.94
CA THR A 9 12.05 -21.09 -1.15
C THR A 9 11.57 -22.50 -0.81
N LYS A 10 12.15 -23.50 -1.48
CA LYS A 10 11.89 -24.93 -1.22
C LYS A 10 13.06 -25.51 -0.41
N GLY A 11 12.79 -26.20 0.69
CA GLY A 11 13.81 -26.87 1.51
C GLY A 11 14.30 -26.06 2.72
N GLU A 12 15.47 -26.42 3.27
CA GLU A 12 16.09 -25.79 4.46
C GLU A 12 16.81 -24.45 4.16
N GLU A 13 16.52 -23.80 3.04
CA GLU A 13 17.13 -22.52 2.72
C GLU A 13 16.79 -21.48 3.80
N LYS A 14 17.85 -20.91 4.40
CA LYS A 14 17.73 -19.87 5.41
C LYS A 14 17.10 -18.62 4.81
N TRP A 15 16.46 -17.83 5.67
CA TRP A 15 15.92 -16.53 5.31
C TRP A 15 17.02 -15.66 4.67
N HIS A 16 16.66 -14.94 3.62
CA HIS A 16 17.53 -13.98 2.95
C HIS A 16 16.73 -12.77 2.49
N GLY A 17 17.18 -11.58 2.88
CA GLY A 17 16.65 -10.31 2.40
C GLY A 17 17.64 -9.62 1.46
N ARG A 18 17.14 -8.79 0.55
CA ARG A 18 17.95 -7.84 -0.22
C ARG A 18 17.19 -6.55 -0.41
N ILE A 19 17.80 -5.43 -0.06
CA ILE A 19 17.28 -4.11 -0.36
C ILE A 19 18.07 -3.49 -1.51
N SER A 20 17.36 -2.78 -2.39
CA SER A 20 17.97 -2.08 -3.52
C SER A 20 17.21 -0.81 -3.86
N TYR A 21 17.95 0.25 -4.19
CA TYR A 21 17.42 1.54 -4.61
C TYR A 21 18.52 2.32 -5.33
N LYS A 22 18.20 3.03 -6.42
CA LYS A 22 19.19 3.66 -7.31
C LYS A 22 20.30 2.65 -7.70
N ASP A 23 21.55 2.96 -7.40
CA ASP A 23 22.72 2.10 -7.61
C ASP A 23 23.11 1.28 -6.36
N TYR A 24 22.40 1.47 -5.24
CA TYR A 24 22.66 0.80 -3.97
C TYR A 24 22.00 -0.58 -3.93
N LYS A 25 22.73 -1.58 -3.42
CA LYS A 25 22.25 -2.94 -3.16
C LYS A 25 22.93 -3.49 -1.91
N GLU A 26 22.15 -4.06 -1.01
CA GLU A 26 22.65 -4.68 0.21
C GLU A 26 21.86 -5.94 0.55
N ASP A 27 22.58 -7.00 0.90
CA ASP A 27 21.98 -8.22 1.43
C ASP A 27 21.71 -8.06 2.92
N ILE A 28 20.52 -8.48 3.36
CA ILE A 28 20.07 -8.48 4.74
C ILE A 28 20.08 -9.92 5.23
N VAL A 29 20.79 -10.17 6.32
CA VAL A 29 20.97 -11.52 6.88
C VAL A 29 19.99 -11.81 8.01
N ASP A 30 19.62 -10.79 8.79
CA ASP A 30 18.66 -10.90 9.89
C ASP A 30 17.35 -10.17 9.56
N PRO A 31 16.18 -10.85 9.62
CA PRO A 31 14.88 -10.21 9.47
C PRO A 31 14.67 -8.99 10.38
N ALA A 32 15.29 -8.96 11.57
CA ALA A 32 15.16 -7.86 12.52
C ALA A 32 15.76 -6.54 11.99
N GLU A 33 16.65 -6.59 11.00
CA GLU A 33 17.26 -5.40 10.40
C GLU A 33 16.40 -4.78 9.29
N VAL A 34 15.40 -5.50 8.78
CA VAL A 34 14.59 -5.06 7.61
C VAL A 34 13.97 -3.69 7.84
N GLU A 35 13.32 -3.47 9.00
CA GLU A 35 12.67 -2.19 9.28
C GLU A 35 13.68 -1.04 9.32
N LYS A 36 14.82 -1.26 9.95
CA LYS A 36 15.91 -0.27 10.02
C LYS A 36 16.43 0.06 8.62
N LYS A 37 16.68 -0.95 7.78
CA LYS A 37 17.16 -0.78 6.41
C LYS A 37 16.19 -0.04 5.52
N ILE A 38 14.88 -0.32 5.65
CA ILE A 38 13.84 0.43 4.93
C ILE A 38 13.86 1.91 5.35
N ARG A 39 13.95 2.20 6.65
CA ARG A 39 14.00 3.59 7.15
C ARG A 39 15.24 4.33 6.64
N GLU A 40 16.41 3.70 6.71
CA GLU A 40 17.66 4.27 6.16
C GLU A 40 17.53 4.59 4.66
N ALA A 41 16.96 3.66 3.88
CA ALA A 41 16.70 3.87 2.46
C ALA A 41 15.68 5.00 2.22
N GLN A 42 14.62 5.09 3.01
CA GLN A 42 13.62 6.17 2.92
C GLN A 42 14.26 7.55 3.20
N ASP A 43 15.07 7.66 4.24
CA ASP A 43 15.77 8.90 4.61
C ASP A 43 16.77 9.33 3.52
N GLU A 44 17.49 8.39 2.92
CA GLU A 44 18.40 8.68 1.80
C GLU A 44 17.65 9.09 0.53
N MET A 45 16.47 8.49 0.30
CA MET A 45 15.70 8.68 -0.92
C MET A 45 14.84 9.93 -0.93
N ALA A 46 14.17 10.22 0.18
CA ALA A 46 13.29 11.37 0.35
C ALA A 46 14.01 12.60 0.95
N GLY A 47 15.25 12.43 1.40
CA GLY A 47 15.98 13.39 2.22
C GLY A 47 15.52 13.35 3.68
N ALA A 48 16.25 14.00 4.59
CA ALA A 48 15.95 14.08 6.03
C ALA A 48 14.70 14.93 6.38
N GLY A 49 13.64 14.86 5.57
CA GLY A 49 12.42 15.66 5.67
C GLY A 49 11.20 14.94 5.13
N VAL A 50 10.10 15.68 4.97
CA VAL A 50 8.76 15.14 4.65
C VAL A 50 8.51 15.01 3.13
N GLY A 51 9.59 14.96 2.34
CA GLY A 51 9.55 14.92 0.88
C GLY A 51 9.06 13.58 0.32
N ILE A 52 8.80 13.53 -0.97
CA ILE A 52 8.42 12.30 -1.67
C ILE A 52 9.36 12.11 -2.85
N SER A 53 9.84 10.88 -3.01
CA SER A 53 10.61 10.45 -4.17
C SER A 53 9.79 9.49 -5.03
N ASP A 54 9.94 9.64 -6.34
CA ASP A 54 9.39 8.73 -7.34
C ASP A 54 10.26 7.46 -7.50
N ASP A 55 11.47 7.46 -6.92
CA ASP A 55 12.40 6.34 -6.98
C ASP A 55 11.88 5.14 -6.16
N LEU A 56 12.02 3.95 -6.72
CA LEU A 56 11.56 2.70 -6.11
C LEU A 56 12.61 2.13 -5.17
N ILE A 57 12.20 1.84 -3.93
CA ILE A 57 12.94 0.96 -3.02
C ILE A 57 12.39 -0.46 -3.26
N SER A 58 13.25 -1.41 -3.60
CA SER A 58 12.88 -2.80 -3.82
C SER A 58 13.48 -3.67 -2.73
N LEU A 59 12.61 -4.38 -2.00
CA LEU A 59 12.94 -5.33 -0.95
C LEU A 59 12.56 -6.73 -1.44
N GLU A 60 13.55 -7.59 -1.67
CA GLU A 60 13.36 -8.99 -1.99
C GLU A 60 13.56 -9.84 -0.74
N ILE A 61 12.53 -10.61 -0.35
CA ILE A 61 12.58 -11.56 0.77
C ILE A 61 12.41 -12.97 0.22
N ARG A 62 13.38 -13.82 0.50
CA ARG A 62 13.38 -15.26 0.20
C ARG A 62 13.24 -16.05 1.50
N SER A 63 12.18 -16.84 1.61
CA SER A 63 11.95 -17.67 2.80
C SER A 63 10.94 -18.79 2.52
N ALA A 64 11.04 -19.91 3.23
CA ALA A 64 10.02 -20.96 3.18
C ALA A 64 8.66 -20.51 3.76
N ASN A 65 8.67 -19.47 4.61
CA ASN A 65 7.49 -18.99 5.36
C ASN A 65 6.74 -17.85 4.67
N VAL A 66 7.18 -17.39 3.49
CA VAL A 66 6.49 -16.33 2.74
C VAL A 66 5.75 -16.92 1.53
N PRO A 67 4.68 -16.28 1.02
CA PRO A 67 4.10 -16.64 -0.26
C PRO A 67 4.94 -16.12 -1.44
N ASP A 68 4.71 -16.65 -2.62
CA ASP A 68 5.15 -16.03 -3.87
C ASP A 68 4.21 -14.86 -4.19
N LEU A 69 4.62 -13.63 -3.87
CA LEU A 69 3.79 -12.44 -4.01
C LEU A 69 4.64 -11.17 -4.10
N THR A 70 4.21 -10.24 -4.95
CA THR A 70 4.80 -8.89 -5.02
C THR A 70 3.77 -7.88 -4.53
N LEU A 71 4.16 -7.05 -3.57
CA LEU A 71 3.36 -5.95 -3.04
C LEU A 71 4.06 -4.63 -3.34
N ILE A 72 3.29 -3.59 -3.63
CA ILE A 72 3.82 -2.23 -3.81
C ILE A 72 3.10 -1.33 -2.82
N ASP A 73 3.86 -0.83 -1.86
CA ASP A 73 3.40 0.17 -0.90
C ASP A 73 3.64 1.58 -1.45
N LEU A 74 2.60 2.39 -1.38
CA LEU A 74 2.52 3.73 -1.96
C LEU A 74 2.22 4.74 -0.85
N PRO A 75 2.76 5.99 -0.95
CA PRO A 75 2.47 7.01 0.03
C PRO A 75 0.95 7.27 0.17
N GLY A 76 0.49 7.43 1.41
CA GLY A 76 -0.91 7.78 1.68
C GLY A 76 -1.28 9.13 1.07
N ILE A 77 -2.52 9.25 0.59
CA ILE A 77 -3.01 10.47 -0.06
C ILE A 77 -3.14 11.59 0.99
N ALA A 78 -2.26 12.60 0.91
CA ALA A 78 -2.32 13.78 1.76
C ALA A 78 -3.19 14.87 1.11
N ARG A 79 -4.22 15.34 1.83
CA ARG A 79 -5.10 16.43 1.38
C ARG A 79 -4.51 17.82 1.66
N VAL A 80 -3.62 17.95 2.64
CA VAL A 80 -3.04 19.21 3.07
C VAL A 80 -1.54 19.01 3.28
N ALA A 81 -0.73 19.91 2.71
CA ALA A 81 0.69 19.94 2.95
C ALA A 81 0.98 20.30 4.42
N VAL A 82 1.74 19.46 5.11
CA VAL A 82 2.24 19.79 6.45
C VAL A 82 3.52 20.62 6.35
N LYS A 83 3.91 21.28 7.45
CA LYS A 83 5.08 22.17 7.49
C LYS A 83 6.33 21.47 6.94
N GLY A 84 6.90 22.01 5.86
CA GLY A 84 8.08 21.46 5.18
C GLY A 84 7.78 20.68 3.90
N GLN A 85 6.51 20.45 3.55
CA GLN A 85 6.10 19.89 2.27
C GLN A 85 5.75 20.98 1.25
N PRO A 86 5.99 20.73 -0.04
CA PRO A 86 5.51 21.62 -1.10
C PRO A 86 3.98 21.61 -1.17
N GLU A 87 3.37 22.73 -1.55
CA GLU A 87 1.90 22.86 -1.63
C GLU A 87 1.25 21.83 -2.58
N ASN A 88 1.99 21.40 -3.61
CA ASN A 88 1.53 20.42 -4.59
C ASN A 88 1.83 18.95 -4.21
N ILE A 89 2.13 18.66 -2.94
CA ILE A 89 2.48 17.30 -2.49
C ILE A 89 1.38 16.28 -2.76
N GLY A 90 0.11 16.67 -2.59
CA GLY A 90 -1.04 15.81 -2.89
C GLY A 90 -1.06 15.41 -4.38
N ASP A 91 -0.78 16.33 -5.28
CA ASP A 91 -0.71 16.05 -6.72
C ASP A 91 0.50 15.18 -7.09
N GLN A 92 1.63 15.35 -6.39
CA GLN A 92 2.80 14.48 -6.55
C GLN A 92 2.45 13.03 -6.17
N ILE A 93 1.83 12.83 -5.01
CA ILE A 93 1.36 11.51 -4.55
C ILE A 93 0.40 10.90 -5.57
N LYS A 94 -0.60 11.66 -6.02
CA LYS A 94 -1.57 11.17 -7.01
C LYS A 94 -0.91 10.75 -8.31
N ARG A 95 0.04 11.53 -8.82
CA ARG A 95 0.81 11.17 -10.02
C ARG A 95 1.61 9.89 -9.79
N LEU A 96 2.24 9.75 -8.63
CA LEU A 96 2.98 8.55 -8.27
C LEU A 96 2.07 7.32 -8.23
N ILE A 97 0.92 7.40 -7.55
CA ILE A 97 -0.05 6.31 -7.48
C ILE A 97 -0.54 5.90 -8.87
N ARG A 98 -0.91 6.88 -9.73
CA ARG A 98 -1.35 6.62 -11.11
C ARG A 98 -0.35 5.80 -11.92
N LYS A 99 0.96 6.02 -11.74
CA LYS A 99 2.00 5.22 -12.44
C LYS A 99 1.88 3.71 -12.17
N PHE A 100 1.31 3.31 -11.04
CA PHE A 100 1.13 1.90 -10.67
C PHE A 100 -0.29 1.39 -10.97
N VAL A 101 -1.33 2.18 -10.66
CA VAL A 101 -2.72 1.73 -10.81
C VAL A 101 -3.22 1.70 -12.26
N THR A 102 -2.57 2.38 -13.20
CA THR A 102 -2.90 2.28 -14.65
C THR A 102 -2.44 0.95 -15.27
N LYS A 103 -1.48 0.25 -14.65
CA LYS A 103 -0.96 -1.02 -15.15
C LYS A 103 -2.00 -2.14 -14.96
N GLN A 104 -2.23 -2.94 -16.00
CA GLN A 104 -3.26 -3.99 -15.98
C GLN A 104 -2.87 -5.17 -15.09
N GLU A 105 -1.56 -5.42 -14.91
CA GLU A 105 -1.03 -6.43 -13.99
C GLU A 105 -1.15 -6.04 -12.51
N THR A 106 -1.46 -4.77 -12.21
CA THR A 106 -1.61 -4.29 -10.84
C THR A 106 -3.04 -4.53 -10.35
N ILE A 107 -3.16 -5.30 -9.27
CA ILE A 107 -4.38 -5.38 -8.47
C ILE A 107 -4.38 -4.18 -7.51
N ASN A 108 -5.42 -3.36 -7.60
CA ASN A 108 -5.63 -2.21 -6.71
C ASN A 108 -6.20 -2.72 -5.38
N LEU A 109 -5.47 -2.51 -4.29
CA LEU A 109 -5.92 -2.84 -2.95
C LEU A 109 -6.23 -1.55 -2.21
N VAL A 110 -7.51 -1.20 -2.12
CA VAL A 110 -7.97 0.09 -1.57
C VAL A 110 -8.22 -0.08 -0.08
N VAL A 111 -7.37 0.54 0.75
CA VAL A 111 -7.47 0.44 2.22
C VAL A 111 -8.28 1.62 2.77
N VAL A 112 -9.38 1.32 3.46
CA VAL A 112 -10.31 2.32 4.03
C VAL A 112 -10.57 2.00 5.50
N PRO A 113 -10.44 2.95 6.43
CA PRO A 113 -10.91 2.75 7.80
C PRO A 113 -12.44 2.60 7.88
N CYS A 114 -12.96 1.73 8.74
CA CYS A 114 -14.40 1.53 8.91
C CYS A 114 -15.12 2.76 9.50
N ASN A 115 -14.39 3.64 10.17
CA ASN A 115 -14.92 4.83 10.83
C ASN A 115 -14.98 6.07 9.91
N VAL A 116 -14.73 5.90 8.60
CA VAL A 116 -14.85 6.98 7.60
C VAL A 116 -15.78 6.54 6.47
N ASP A 117 -16.42 7.54 5.84
CA ASP A 117 -17.29 7.28 4.69
C ASP A 117 -16.45 6.89 3.45
N ILE A 118 -16.69 5.67 2.97
CA ILE A 118 -16.03 5.10 1.81
C ILE A 118 -16.27 5.93 0.53
N ALA A 119 -17.44 6.56 0.38
CA ALA A 119 -17.77 7.37 -0.80
C ALA A 119 -16.87 8.62 -0.93
N THR A 120 -16.32 9.08 0.19
CA THR A 120 -15.39 10.23 0.22
C THR A 120 -13.93 9.84 0.04
N THR A 121 -13.65 8.55 -0.13
CA THR A 121 -12.28 8.05 -0.18
C THR A 121 -11.67 8.28 -1.57
N GLU A 122 -10.64 9.11 -1.58
CA GLU A 122 -9.94 9.51 -2.80
C GLU A 122 -9.21 8.35 -3.48
N ALA A 123 -8.72 7.38 -2.70
CA ALA A 123 -8.09 6.17 -3.23
C ALA A 123 -9.08 5.33 -4.07
N LEU A 124 -10.34 5.23 -3.64
CA LEU A 124 -11.36 4.49 -4.37
C LEU A 124 -11.75 5.20 -5.66
N GLN A 125 -11.91 6.53 -5.63
CA GLN A 125 -12.15 7.33 -6.83
C GLN A 125 -11.01 7.20 -7.85
N MET A 126 -9.76 7.18 -7.38
CA MET A 126 -8.61 6.95 -8.26
C MET A 126 -8.60 5.54 -8.86
N ALA A 127 -8.93 4.52 -8.07
CA ALA A 127 -9.02 3.15 -8.56
C ALA A 127 -10.12 3.00 -9.62
N GLN A 128 -11.34 3.49 -9.35
CA GLN A 128 -12.47 3.45 -10.30
C GLN A 128 -12.21 4.25 -11.58
N GLY A 129 -11.43 5.33 -11.51
CA GLY A 129 -11.03 6.08 -12.71
C GLY A 129 -10.21 5.26 -13.70
N GLU A 130 -9.44 4.27 -13.21
CA GLU A 130 -8.57 3.41 -14.02
C GLU A 130 -9.10 1.96 -14.15
N ASP A 131 -10.08 1.59 -13.33
CA ASP A 131 -10.75 0.28 -13.27
C ASP A 131 -12.26 0.46 -13.01
N PRO A 132 -13.05 0.96 -13.99
CA PRO A 132 -14.45 1.32 -13.79
C PRO A 132 -15.34 0.14 -13.40
N GLU A 133 -15.03 -1.06 -13.89
CA GLU A 133 -15.76 -2.29 -13.61
C GLU A 133 -15.29 -2.96 -12.29
N GLY A 134 -14.22 -2.46 -11.66
CA GLY A 134 -13.70 -3.03 -10.41
C GLY A 134 -13.13 -4.46 -10.56
N GLU A 135 -12.72 -4.85 -11.76
CA GLU A 135 -12.25 -6.21 -12.07
C GLU A 135 -10.94 -6.56 -11.36
N ARG A 136 -10.14 -5.54 -11.06
CA ARG A 136 -8.83 -5.64 -10.42
C ARG A 136 -8.75 -4.77 -9.17
N THR A 137 -9.89 -4.42 -8.57
CA THR A 137 -9.95 -3.58 -7.37
C THR A 137 -10.61 -4.33 -6.21
N LEU A 138 -9.88 -4.50 -5.11
CA LEU A 138 -10.34 -5.11 -3.86
C LEU A 138 -10.36 -4.06 -2.76
N GLY A 139 -11.50 -3.92 -2.08
CA GLY A 139 -11.62 -3.01 -0.94
C GLY A 139 -11.26 -3.70 0.37
N ILE A 140 -10.39 -3.09 1.17
CA ILE A 140 -10.00 -3.56 2.49
C ILE A 140 -10.46 -2.56 3.55
N LEU A 141 -11.39 -2.99 4.38
CA LEU A 141 -11.84 -2.22 5.53
C LEU A 141 -10.95 -2.51 6.76
N THR A 142 -10.52 -1.45 7.45
CA THR A 142 -9.60 -1.52 8.60
C THR A 142 -10.15 -0.79 9.81
N LYS A 143 -9.58 -1.03 11.00
CA LYS A 143 -10.02 -0.39 12.26
C LYS A 143 -11.52 -0.57 12.56
N PRO A 144 -12.08 -1.80 12.43
CA PRO A 144 -13.49 -2.05 12.75
C PRO A 144 -13.84 -1.76 14.21
N ASP A 145 -12.84 -1.71 15.09
CA ASP A 145 -12.98 -1.42 16.51
C ASP A 145 -13.18 0.07 16.82
N LEU A 146 -12.98 0.95 15.84
CA LEU A 146 -13.23 2.40 15.96
C LEU A 146 -14.59 2.83 15.38
N VAL A 147 -15.44 1.87 15.00
CA VAL A 147 -16.78 2.16 14.49
C VAL A 147 -17.65 2.69 15.64
N ASP A 148 -18.35 3.79 15.37
CA ASP A 148 -19.28 4.37 16.33
C ASP A 148 -20.48 3.44 16.51
N LYS A 149 -20.87 3.22 17.76
CA LYS A 149 -22.04 2.40 18.09
C LYS A 149 -23.28 2.94 17.39
N GLY A 150 -23.97 2.09 16.65
CA GLY A 150 -25.13 2.41 15.83
C GLY A 150 -24.82 2.65 14.34
N THR A 151 -23.55 2.59 13.91
CA THR A 151 -23.15 2.71 12.50
C THR A 151 -22.57 1.42 11.92
N GLU A 152 -22.60 0.32 12.68
CA GLU A 152 -22.06 -0.97 12.27
C GLU A 152 -22.78 -1.56 11.05
N GLU A 153 -24.09 -1.32 10.91
CA GLU A 153 -24.89 -1.79 9.78
C GLU A 153 -24.35 -1.22 8.46
N THR A 154 -23.98 0.06 8.43
CA THR A 154 -23.36 0.67 7.24
C THR A 154 -22.05 -0.02 6.85
N VAL A 155 -21.25 -0.46 7.83
CA VAL A 155 -20.03 -1.22 7.55
C VAL A 155 -20.35 -2.59 6.96
N VAL A 156 -21.40 -3.25 7.46
CA VAL A 156 -21.88 -4.53 6.93
C VAL A 156 -22.35 -4.39 5.49
N ASP A 157 -23.13 -3.36 5.17
CA ASP A 157 -23.63 -3.09 3.82
C ASP A 157 -22.47 -2.88 2.83
N ILE A 158 -21.40 -2.19 3.25
CA ILE A 158 -20.19 -2.03 2.44
C ILE A 158 -19.53 -3.39 2.19
N VAL A 159 -19.36 -4.21 3.22
CA VAL A 159 -18.75 -5.55 3.08
C VAL A 159 -19.57 -6.47 2.18
N HIS A 160 -20.90 -6.37 2.25
CA HIS A 160 -21.82 -7.08 1.36
C HIS A 160 -21.88 -6.52 -0.06
N ASN A 161 -21.06 -5.51 -0.38
CA ASN A 161 -20.94 -4.93 -1.71
C ASN A 161 -22.21 -4.18 -2.16
N GLU A 162 -22.99 -3.66 -1.21
CA GLU A 162 -24.30 -3.04 -1.45
C GLU A 162 -24.22 -1.51 -1.63
N VAL A 163 -23.13 -0.88 -1.18
CA VAL A 163 -22.93 0.58 -1.25
C VAL A 163 -22.16 1.00 -2.51
N ILE A 164 -20.96 0.45 -2.70
CA ILE A 164 -20.15 0.67 -3.91
C ILE A 164 -19.72 -0.69 -4.44
N HIS A 165 -20.20 -1.06 -5.61
CA HIS A 165 -19.91 -2.36 -6.19
C HIS A 165 -18.45 -2.49 -6.65
N LEU A 166 -17.76 -3.56 -6.22
CA LEU A 166 -16.48 -4.04 -6.74
C LEU A 166 -16.62 -5.51 -7.15
N THR A 167 -16.17 -5.91 -8.34
CA THR A 167 -16.23 -7.32 -8.77
C THR A 167 -15.47 -8.25 -7.82
N LYS A 168 -14.34 -7.80 -7.27
CA LYS A 168 -13.56 -8.57 -6.27
C LYS A 168 -14.10 -8.44 -4.84
N GLY A 169 -15.08 -7.55 -4.62
CA GLY A 169 -15.74 -7.33 -3.34
C GLY A 169 -14.89 -6.62 -2.28
N TYR A 170 -15.22 -6.87 -1.03
CA TYR A 170 -14.60 -6.27 0.15
C TYR A 170 -14.16 -7.32 1.17
N MET A 171 -13.09 -7.02 1.89
CA MET A 171 -12.65 -7.78 3.06
C MET A 171 -12.46 -6.82 4.24
N ILE A 172 -12.65 -7.32 5.46
CA ILE A 172 -12.45 -6.54 6.68
C ILE A 172 -11.37 -7.18 7.54
N VAL A 173 -10.47 -6.35 8.08
CA VAL A 173 -9.37 -6.80 8.96
C VAL A 173 -9.24 -5.87 10.16
N ARG A 174 -8.82 -6.46 11.28
CA ARG A 174 -8.40 -5.71 12.47
C ARG A 174 -6.88 -5.90 12.61
N CYS A 175 -6.16 -4.78 12.62
CA CYS A 175 -4.70 -4.74 12.79
C CYS A 175 -4.32 -4.41 14.23
#